data_AF-A0A538CK31-F1
#
_entry.id   AF-A0A538CK31-F1
#
_cell.length_a   1.000
_cell.length_b   1.000
_cell.length_c   1.000
_cell.angle_alpha   90.00
_cell.angle_beta   90.00
_cell.angle_gamma   90.00
#
_symmetry.space_group_name_H-M   'P 1'
#
loop_
_entity.id
_entity.type
_entity.pdbx_description
1 polymer ?
#
loop_
_entity_poly.entity_id
_entity_poly.type
_entity_poly.pdbx_seq_one_letter_code
_entity_poly.pdbx_strand_id
1 'polypeptide(L)' 'MATYAIISVGGKQYRVREGERLLVDRLTTDEGKTFQPDVLFTGGDGDGNLSPRVQVTAKV' A
#
# COMPACT_ATOMS: atom_id res chain seq x y z
N MET A 1 -13.36 -9.48 3.00
CA MET A 1 -12.23 -8.67 3.57
C MET A 1 -11.53 -8.01 2.39
N ALA A 2 -10.91 -6.83 2.52
CA ALA A 2 -10.14 -6.28 1.39
C ALA A 2 -8.96 -7.23 1.09
N THR A 3 -8.98 -7.90 -0.06
CA THR A 3 -7.96 -8.88 -0.47
C THR A 3 -6.68 -8.19 -0.94
N TYR A 4 -6.77 -6.94 -1.40
CA TYR A 4 -5.65 -6.12 -1.81
C TYR A 4 -5.94 -4.63 -1.66
N ALA A 5 -4.89 -3.82 -1.64
CA ALA A 5 -4.94 -2.37 -1.72
C ALA A 5 -4.10 -1.87 -2.90
N ILE A 6 -4.41 -0.67 -3.40
CA ILE A 6 -3.53 0.09 -4.28
C ILE A 6 -2.98 1.24 -3.45
N ILE A 7 -1.65 1.32 -3.35
CA ILE A 7 -0.95 2.36 -2.59
C ILE A 7 -0.08 3.22 -3.51
N SER A 8 0.16 4.47 -3.11
CA SER A 8 1.11 5.36 -3.77
C SER A 8 2.43 5.38 -3.02
N VAL A 9 3.53 5.03 -3.70
CA VAL A 9 4.89 5.03 -3.14
C VAL A 9 5.86 5.52 -4.20
N GLY A 10 6.70 6.51 -3.88
CA GLY A 10 7.71 7.03 -4.83
C GLY A 10 7.13 7.58 -6.13
N GLY A 11 5.89 8.08 -6.12
CA GLY A 11 5.20 8.58 -7.32
C GLY A 11 4.63 7.51 -8.24
N LYS A 12 4.69 6.23 -7.84
CA LYS A 12 4.11 5.09 -8.56
C LYS A 12 3.00 4.43 -7.74
N GLN A 13 2.06 3.81 -8.43
CA GLN A 13 0.99 3.05 -7.80
C GLN A 13 1.33 1.56 -7.79
N TYR A 14 1.11 0.91 -6.65
CA TYR A 14 1.37 -0.51 -6.47
C TYR A 14 0.15 -1.21 -5.91
N ARG A 15 -0.19 -2.37 -6.48
CA ARG A 15 -1.15 -3.28 -5.87
C ARG A 15 -0.42 -4.12 -4.84
N VAL A 16 -0.92 -4.14 -3.61
CA VAL A 16 -0.28 -4.81 -2.47
C VAL A 16 -1.26 -5.68 -1.70
N ARG A 17 -0.72 -6.72 -1.06
CA ARG A 17 -1.40 -7.57 -0.09
C ARG A 17 -0.63 -7.59 1.23
N GLU A 18 -1.29 -8.02 2.30
CA GLU A 18 -0.63 -8.21 3.58
C GLU A 18 0.51 -9.22 3.45
N GLY A 19 1.69 -8.87 4.00
CA GLY A 19 2.91 -9.69 3.94
C GLY A 19 3.68 -9.64 2.61
N GLU A 20 3.19 -8.90 1.61
CA GLU A 20 3.88 -8.76 0.33
C GLU A 20 5.14 -7.89 0.45
N ARG A 21 6.20 -8.26 -0.27
CA ARG A 21 7.43 -7.47 -0.39
C ARG A 21 7.51 -6.88 -1.79
N LEU A 22 7.74 -5.58 -1.88
CA LEU A 22 7.88 -4.88 -3.16
C LEU A 22 9.25 -4.24 -3.29
N LEU A 23 9.85 -4.39 -4.47
CA LEU A 23 10.97 -3.56 -4.88
C LEU A 23 10.41 -2.24 -5.42
N VAL A 24 10.80 -1.15 -4.79
CA VAL A 24 10.36 0.21 -5.12
C VAL A 24 11.56 1.12 -5.36
N ASP A 25 11.31 2.30 -5.92
CA ASP A 25 12.32 3.34 -6.04
C ASP A 25 12.79 3.81 -4.65
N ARG A 26 13.96 4.47 -4.63
CA ARG A 26 14.56 4.94 -3.37
C ARG A 26 13.58 5.83 -2.59
N LEU A 27 13.32 5.43 -1.35
CA LEU A 27 12.53 6.19 -0.40
C LEU A 27 13.44 7.08 0.45
N THR A 28 12.87 8.17 0.98
CA THR A 28 13.52 9.03 1.98
C THR A 28 13.50 8.42 3.38
N THR A 29 12.72 7.35 3.57
CA THR A 29 12.59 6.62 4.83
C THR A 29 13.77 5.68 5.04
N ASP A 30 14.37 5.73 6.23
CA ASP A 30 15.50 4.87 6.59
C ASP A 30 15.11 3.38 6.68
N GLU A 31 16.10 2.51 6.48
CA GLU A 31 15.95 1.06 6.63
C GLU A 31 15.41 0.67 8.01
N GLY A 32 14.50 -0.31 8.05
CA GLY A 32 13.90 -0.82 9.26
C GLY A 32 12.77 0.04 9.83
N LYS A 33 12.53 1.24 9.28
CA LYS A 33 11.43 2.12 9.70
C LYS A 33 10.12 1.71 9.05
N THR A 34 9.04 1.97 9.77
CA THR A 34 7.68 1.83 9.26
C THR A 34 7.12 3.16 8.82
N PHE A 35 6.37 3.17 7.72
CA PHE A 35 5.65 4.33 7.24
C PHE A 35 4.26 3.91 6.73
N GLN A 36 3.37 4.89 6.58
CA GLN A 36 2.03 4.67 6.05
C GLN A 36 1.91 5.31 4.67
N PRO A 37 1.91 4.51 3.59
CA PRO A 37 1.69 5.03 2.25
C PRO A 37 0.22 5.43 2.03
N ASP A 38 -0.01 6.35 1.10
CA ASP A 38 -1.36 6.75 0.72
C ASP A 38 -2.09 5.60 0.05
N VAL A 39 -3.29 5.28 0.54
CA VAL A 39 -4.14 4.22 -0.01
C VAL A 39 -5.12 4.84 -0.99
N LEU A 40 -5.03 4.44 -2.25
CA LEU A 40 -5.85 4.97 -3.35
C LEU A 40 -7.09 4.11 -3.60
N PHE A 41 -6.99 2.81 -3.35
CA PHE A 41 -8.08 1.88 -3.59
C PHE A 41 -7.94 0.65 -2.69
N THR A 42 -9.06 0.04 -2.31
CA THR A 42 -9.08 -1.29 -1.70
C THR A 42 -10.09 -2.16 -2.42
N GLY A 43 -9.72 -3.41 -2.73
CA GLY A 43 -10.58 -4.34 -3.44
C GLY A 43 -10.50 -5.76 -2.89
N GLY A 44 -11.57 -6.51 -3.09
CA GLY A 44 -11.67 -7.92 -2.68
C GLY A 44 -13.10 -8.43 -2.85
N ASP A 45 -13.24 -9.71 -3.18
CA ASP A 45 -14.54 -10.40 -3.23
C ASP A 45 -15.63 -9.72 -4.09
N GLY A 46 -15.24 -9.03 -5.17
CA GLY A 46 -16.16 -8.34 -6.09
C GLY A 46 -16.52 -6.91 -5.69
N ASP A 47 -16.14 -6.46 -4.49
CA ASP A 47 -16.31 -5.10 -4.01
C ASP A 47 -15.03 -4.27 -4.15
N GLY A 48 -15.19 -3.01 -4.55
CA GLY A 48 -14.11 -2.04 -4.73
C GLY A 48 -14.45 -0.70 -4.09
N ASN A 49 -13.52 -0.17 -3.29
CA ASN A 49 -13.66 1.14 -2.65
C ASN A 49 -12.58 2.10 -3.17
N LEU A 50 -13.02 3.17 -3.84
CA LEU A 50 -12.21 4.26 -4.39
C LEU A 50 -11.92 5.39 -3.38
N SER A 51 -12.52 5.34 -2.19
CA SER A 51 -12.23 6.26 -1.08
C SER A 51 -12.05 5.47 0.23
N PRO A 52 -11.03 4.60 0.28
CA PRO A 52 -10.76 3.78 1.45
C PRO A 52 -10.41 4.64 2.67
N ARG A 53 -11.05 4.35 3.81
CA ARG A 53 -10.67 4.89 5.14
C ARG A 53 -9.82 3.88 5.92
N VAL A 54 -8.96 3.15 5.20
CA VAL A 54 -8.12 2.09 5.77
C VAL A 54 -6.66 2.52 5.71
N GLN A 55 -5.90 2.10 6.72
CA GLN A 55 -4.49 2.42 6.83
C GLN A 55 -3.65 1.20 6.44
N VAL A 56 -2.70 1.40 5.53
CA VAL A 56 -1.66 0.41 5.21
C VAL A 56 -0.39 0.81 5.95
N THR A 57 0.30 -0.16 6.54
CA THR A 57 1.63 0.04 7.16
C THR A 57 2.65 -0.77 6.39
N ALA A 58 3.70 -0.10 5.92
CA ALA A 58 4.84 -0.72 5.25
C ALA A 58 6.11 -0.54 6.10
N LYS A 59 7.02 -1.50 6.02
CA LYS A 59 8.36 -1.42 6.62
C LYS A 59 9.40 -1.42 5.51
N VAL A 60 10.36 -0.50 5.60
CA VAL A 60 11.55 -0.45 4.73
C VAL A 60 12.54 -1.55 5.12
#